data_AF-A0A177EIS0-F1
#
_entry.id   AF-A0A177EIS0-F1
#
_cell.length_a   1.000
_cell.length_b   1.000
_cell.length_c   1.000
_cell.angle_alpha   90.00
_cell.angle_beta   90.00
_cell.angle_gamma   90.00
#
_symmetry.space_group_name_H-M   'P 1'
#
loop_
_entity.id
_entity.type
_entity.pdbx_description
1 polymer ?
#
loop_
_entity_poly.entity_id
_entity_poly.type
_entity_poly.pdbx_seq_one_letter_code
_entity_poly.pdbx_strand_id
1 'polypeptide(L)'
;MENLKNLIPAGIILLCMALAHCMLDECLDTPLHSSCGSLLGEEVASYLGGIAENLPELLPRTDHTDSTIVLFEKFANAHLLTQTNPAQIEKVQSGKMEIGLSGMNMNNIPETIEPGLVFKELRISGARMDDYNPYIKEIVEKFLRALEHVWVERLRLLWFDIQTEVLTPTAQGISLVVTNELYLYSPSPPFLVWFCDTVDLSASEEGIRLILAWCDTTSIKCLDNLGIQNLFALCVDDLPLLRQIDCRFPNTSSTGCELSLLDLPNLLSVSKDVANSMAEKEWNHLSVDMPIWNSACCLAEKCIGVSESLSLVVTSLKDLDVNVCGRGWAQEGIRAERIVIYNNTKETFLTRAFINAAMDWLRTNASGVLYADIDSHNKENDPEVEAFIASAPIEACGLPNLQTLMISGIGIPFSVAADQE
;
A
#
# COMPACT_ATOMS: atom_id res chain seq x y z
N MET A 1 10.40 -10.59 41.61
CA MET A 1 10.29 -10.81 40.16
C MET A 1 9.95 -9.47 39.52
N GLU A 2 10.87 -8.51 39.66
CA GLU A 2 10.55 -7.07 39.55
C GLU A 2 11.78 -6.23 39.13
N ASN A 3 12.67 -6.78 38.27
CA ASN A 3 13.88 -6.09 37.83
C ASN A 3 14.27 -6.42 36.37
N LEU A 4 13.30 -6.40 35.44
CA LEU A 4 13.57 -6.64 34.01
C LEU A 4 12.96 -5.62 33.04
N LYS A 5 12.54 -4.44 33.52
CA LYS A 5 11.91 -3.40 32.67
C LYS A 5 12.82 -2.24 32.24
N ASN A 6 14.06 -2.15 32.73
CA ASN A 6 14.96 -1.01 32.46
C ASN A 6 16.18 -1.32 31.55
N LEU A 7 16.24 -2.49 30.91
CA LEU A 7 17.40 -2.91 30.11
C LEU A 7 17.20 -2.83 28.58
N ILE A 8 16.03 -2.38 28.11
CA ILE A 8 15.69 -2.39 26.69
C ILE A 8 16.24 -1.18 25.89
N PRO A 9 16.41 0.05 26.44
CA PRO A 9 16.96 1.15 25.65
C PRO A 9 18.48 1.04 25.41
N ALA A 10 19.23 0.48 26.37
CA ALA A 10 20.69 0.38 26.26
C ALA A 10 21.15 -0.70 25.27
N GLY A 11 20.39 -1.79 25.13
CA GLY A 11 20.71 -2.87 24.20
C GLY A 11 20.55 -2.48 22.73
N ILE A 12 19.57 -1.63 22.41
CA ILE A 12 19.32 -1.16 21.03
C ILE A 12 20.41 -0.17 20.60
N ILE A 13 20.86 0.71 21.50
CA ILE A 13 21.96 1.65 21.22
C ILE A 13 23.29 0.89 21.02
N LEU A 14 23.55 -0.16 21.80
CA LEU A 14 24.73 -1.02 21.59
C LEU A 14 24.64 -1.84 20.30
N LEU A 15 23.45 -2.26 19.87
CA LEU A 15 23.27 -2.98 18.60
C LEU A 15 23.45 -2.05 17.39
N CYS A 16 22.98 -0.81 17.47
CA CYS A 16 23.20 0.20 16.43
C CYS A 16 24.68 0.62 16.35
N MET A 17 25.39 0.73 17.49
CA MET A 17 26.83 0.99 17.48
C MET A 17 27.64 -0.23 16.99
N ALA A 18 27.22 -1.46 17.28
CA ALA A 18 27.86 -2.67 16.76
C ALA A 18 27.66 -2.85 15.25
N LEU A 19 26.47 -2.51 14.72
CA LEU A 19 26.21 -2.51 13.28
C LEU A 19 26.98 -1.41 12.55
N ALA A 20 27.15 -0.23 13.16
CA ALA A 20 28.03 0.82 12.65
C ALA A 20 29.52 0.41 12.69
N HIS A 21 29.93 -0.39 13.67
CA HIS A 21 31.30 -0.91 13.78
C HIS A 21 31.58 -2.05 12.78
N CYS A 22 30.59 -2.92 12.50
CA CYS A 22 30.72 -3.95 11.46
C CYS A 22 30.79 -3.37 10.04
N MET A 23 30.10 -2.26 9.77
CA MET A 23 30.18 -1.55 8.48
C MET A 23 31.52 -0.82 8.26
N LEU A 24 32.32 -0.63 9.32
CA LEU A 24 33.65 0.00 9.23
C LEU A 24 34.79 -1.01 9.10
N ASP A 25 34.61 -2.27 9.50
CA ASP A 25 35.67 -3.31 9.43
C ASP A 25 35.79 -3.98 8.05
N GLU A 26 34.77 -3.91 7.19
CA GLU A 26 34.85 -4.44 5.80
C GLU A 26 35.51 -3.46 4.79
N CYS A 27 35.98 -2.30 5.24
CA CYS A 27 36.64 -1.30 4.39
C CYS A 27 38.17 -1.19 4.56
N LEU A 28 38.80 -2.06 5.35
CA LEU A 28 40.25 -2.01 5.61
C LEU A 28 41.00 -3.15 4.92
N ASP A 29 41.14 -3.06 3.58
CA ASP A 29 42.25 -3.72 2.88
C ASP A 29 42.52 -3.14 1.46
N THR A 30 42.53 -1.81 1.35
CA THR A 30 43.15 -1.14 0.18
C THR A 30 44.07 0.02 0.61
N PRO A 31 45.32 0.06 0.15
CA PRO A 31 46.26 1.11 0.54
C PRO A 31 46.02 2.43 -0.23
N LEU A 32 45.50 3.40 0.51
CA LEU A 32 45.82 4.84 0.51
C LEU A 32 46.03 5.58 -0.82
N HIS A 33 45.05 6.40 -1.19
CA HIS A 33 45.30 7.77 -1.66
C HIS A 33 44.67 8.78 -0.69
N SER A 34 45.53 9.67 -0.19
CA SER A 34 45.27 10.72 0.81
C SER A 34 44.30 11.79 0.27
N SER A 35 43.04 11.79 0.71
CA SER A 35 42.16 12.99 0.78
C SER A 35 40.78 12.66 1.38
N CYS A 36 40.70 12.30 2.67
CA CYS A 36 39.39 12.07 3.32
C CYS A 36 39.38 12.51 4.79
N GLY A 37 39.85 13.73 5.07
CA GLY A 37 39.95 14.28 6.42
C GLY A 37 38.93 15.39 6.76
N SER A 38 38.14 15.87 5.80
CA SER A 38 37.28 17.06 5.99
C SER A 38 35.77 16.83 5.85
N LEU A 39 35.31 15.63 5.47
CA LEU A 39 33.88 15.37 5.22
C LEU A 39 33.12 14.85 6.45
N LEU A 40 33.81 14.22 7.42
CA LEU A 40 33.17 13.69 8.63
C LEU A 40 32.82 14.77 9.68
N GLY A 41 33.36 15.98 9.55
CA GLY A 41 33.08 17.08 10.49
C GLY A 41 31.75 17.81 10.23
N GLU A 42 31.31 17.90 8.98
CA GLU A 42 30.09 18.62 8.61
C GLU A 42 28.82 17.75 8.69
N GLU A 43 28.90 16.45 8.41
CA GLU A 43 27.75 15.53 8.52
C GLU A 43 27.34 15.26 9.98
N VAL A 44 28.31 15.17 10.90
CA VAL A 44 28.01 15.02 12.34
C VAL A 44 27.47 16.33 12.93
N ALA A 45 27.90 17.49 12.43
CA ALA A 45 27.32 18.78 12.82
C ALA A 45 25.90 18.99 12.25
N SER A 46 25.58 18.41 11.09
CA SER A 46 24.21 18.34 10.53
C SER A 46 23.29 17.45 11.37
N TYR A 47 23.76 16.27 11.79
CA TYR A 47 23.00 15.37 12.66
C TYR A 47 22.83 15.92 14.10
N LEU A 48 23.84 16.59 14.63
CA LEU A 48 23.75 17.23 15.96
C LEU A 48 23.05 18.59 15.94
N GLY A 49 23.06 19.29 14.80
CA GLY A 49 22.33 20.54 14.57
C GLY A 49 20.82 20.37 14.35
N GLY A 50 20.37 19.15 14.03
CA GLY A 50 18.97 18.77 13.88
C GLY A 50 18.26 18.37 15.19
N ILE A 51 18.98 18.29 16.31
CA ILE A 51 18.40 18.09 17.65
C ILE A 51 18.22 19.45 18.34
N ALA A 52 17.82 20.47 17.59
CA ALA A 52 17.07 21.54 18.21
C ALA A 52 15.79 20.86 18.74
N GLU A 53 15.66 20.72 20.05
CA GLU A 53 14.46 20.22 20.71
C GLU A 53 13.26 21.01 20.19
N ASN A 54 12.59 20.48 19.16
CA ASN A 54 11.34 21.02 18.69
C ASN A 54 10.35 20.71 19.81
N LEU A 55 10.22 21.67 20.72
CA LEU A 55 9.21 21.63 21.76
C LEU A 55 7.87 21.32 21.09
N PRO A 56 7.12 20.34 21.59
CA PRO A 56 5.87 19.94 20.97
C PRO A 56 4.94 21.15 20.91
N GLU A 57 4.39 21.41 19.72
CA GLU A 57 3.38 22.46 19.53
C GLU A 57 2.13 22.06 20.31
N LEU A 58 1.66 22.90 21.22
CA LEU A 58 0.46 22.65 22.01
C LEU A 58 -0.74 23.37 21.41
N LEU A 59 -1.88 22.70 21.40
CA LEU A 59 -3.14 23.35 21.07
C LEU A 59 -3.59 24.29 22.21
N PRO A 60 -4.13 25.47 21.87
CA PRO A 60 -4.78 26.31 22.87
C PRO A 60 -5.95 25.51 23.45
N ARG A 61 -6.15 25.60 24.77
CA ARG A 61 -7.28 24.95 25.42
C ARG A 61 -8.58 25.65 25.03
N THR A 62 -9.56 24.90 24.56
CA THR A 62 -10.90 25.37 24.18
C THR A 62 -11.98 24.61 24.96
N ASP A 63 -13.26 24.90 24.70
CA ASP A 63 -14.39 24.17 25.27
C ASP A 63 -14.48 22.71 24.77
N HIS A 64 -13.69 22.33 23.75
CA HIS A 64 -13.63 20.97 23.19
C HIS A 64 -12.53 20.08 23.82
N THR A 65 -11.61 20.67 24.58
CA THR A 65 -10.39 19.97 25.00
C THR A 65 -10.70 18.82 25.94
N ASP A 66 -11.50 19.04 26.98
CA ASP A 66 -11.79 18.01 27.98
C ASP A 66 -12.64 16.87 27.42
N SER A 67 -13.63 17.17 26.58
CA SER A 67 -14.48 16.15 25.97
C SER A 67 -13.71 15.29 24.97
N THR A 68 -12.76 15.90 24.24
CA THR A 68 -11.80 15.19 23.40
C THR A 68 -10.93 14.26 24.23
N ILE A 69 -10.31 14.75 25.31
CA ILE A 69 -9.48 13.92 26.21
C ILE A 69 -10.30 12.73 26.75
N VAL A 70 -11.50 12.99 27.27
CA VAL A 70 -12.37 11.93 27.84
C VAL A 70 -12.77 10.88 26.81
N LEU A 71 -13.07 11.27 25.57
CA LEU A 71 -13.38 10.34 24.48
C LEU A 71 -12.21 9.36 24.25
N PHE A 72 -11.00 9.88 24.08
CA PHE A 72 -9.83 9.04 23.77
C PHE A 72 -9.38 8.23 25.01
N GLU A 73 -9.42 8.79 26.22
CA GLU A 73 -9.09 8.04 27.44
C GLU A 73 -10.01 6.83 27.66
N LYS A 74 -11.29 6.96 27.30
CA LYS A 74 -12.28 5.92 27.58
C LYS A 74 -12.33 4.84 26.51
N PHE A 75 -12.10 5.19 25.25
CA PHE A 75 -12.38 4.29 24.12
C PHE A 75 -11.21 4.04 23.17
N ALA A 76 -10.13 4.80 23.27
CA ALA A 76 -8.95 4.55 22.46
C ALA A 76 -7.98 3.58 23.16
N ASN A 77 -7.18 2.89 22.36
CA ASN A 77 -6.11 2.00 22.86
C ASN A 77 -4.88 2.75 23.39
N ALA A 78 -4.80 4.05 23.14
CA ALA A 78 -3.72 4.94 23.55
C ALA A 78 -4.31 6.27 24.04
N HIS A 79 -3.60 6.93 24.95
CA HIS A 79 -3.96 8.26 25.42
C HIS A 79 -3.43 9.31 24.46
N LEU A 80 -4.15 10.44 24.35
CA LEU A 80 -3.60 11.62 23.69
C LEU A 80 -2.34 12.09 24.45
N LEU A 81 -1.34 12.51 23.70
CA LEU A 81 -0.20 13.23 24.24
C LEU A 81 -0.69 14.56 24.79
N THR A 82 -0.46 14.79 26.08
CA THR A 82 -0.89 15.99 26.78
C THR A 82 0.24 16.51 27.68
N GLN A 83 0.25 17.83 27.90
CA GLN A 83 1.06 18.47 28.93
C GLN A 83 0.20 18.87 30.12
N THR A 84 0.73 18.74 31.32
CA THR A 84 -0.05 18.90 32.56
C THR A 84 -0.09 20.34 33.07
N ASN A 85 -1.28 20.70 33.59
CA ASN A 85 -1.61 21.83 34.47
C ASN A 85 -1.61 23.25 33.83
N PRO A 86 -2.70 23.64 33.11
CA PRO A 86 -3.87 22.83 32.76
C PRO A 86 -3.56 21.80 31.67
N ALA A 87 -4.36 20.75 31.54
CA ALA A 87 -4.19 19.77 30.48
C ALA A 87 -4.34 20.46 29.11
N GLN A 88 -3.27 20.41 28.31
CA GLN A 88 -3.24 20.85 26.92
C GLN A 88 -2.85 19.68 26.03
N ILE A 89 -3.51 19.55 24.88
CA ILE A 89 -3.25 18.49 23.91
C ILE A 89 -2.07 18.91 23.04
N GLU A 90 -1.08 18.03 22.87
CA GLU A 90 -0.06 18.23 21.84
C GLU A 90 -0.72 18.15 20.47
N LYS A 91 -0.45 19.12 19.61
CA LYS A 91 -1.10 19.22 18.29
C LYS A 91 -0.89 17.98 17.43
N VAL A 92 0.31 17.40 17.47
CA VAL A 92 0.69 16.25 16.65
C VAL A 92 0.72 14.98 17.49
N GLN A 93 -0.19 14.06 17.20
CA GLN A 93 -0.25 12.74 17.79
C GLN A 93 0.54 11.77 16.89
N SER A 94 1.81 11.55 17.23
CA SER A 94 2.75 10.78 16.40
C SER A 94 2.55 9.26 16.46
N GLY A 95 1.91 8.77 17.53
CA GLY A 95 1.57 7.37 17.70
C GLY A 95 0.39 6.93 16.84
N LYS A 96 0.26 5.61 16.68
CA LYS A 96 -0.96 4.98 16.15
C LYS A 96 -2.07 5.04 17.19
N MET A 97 -3.18 5.71 16.86
CA MET A 97 -4.37 5.78 17.68
C MET A 97 -5.45 4.83 17.13
N GLU A 98 -6.09 4.03 17.96
CA GLU A 98 -7.18 3.15 17.55
C GLU A 98 -8.39 3.31 18.47
N ILE A 99 -9.56 3.56 17.89
CA ILE A 99 -10.82 3.81 18.59
C ILE A 99 -11.89 2.81 18.13
N GLY A 100 -12.49 2.09 19.08
CA GLY A 100 -13.54 1.10 18.81
C GLY A 100 -14.93 1.69 19.02
N LEU A 101 -15.79 1.64 18.00
CA LEU A 101 -17.13 2.24 18.04
C LEU A 101 -18.20 1.29 18.62
N SER A 102 -17.95 -0.02 18.70
CA SER A 102 -18.94 -1.02 19.14
C SER A 102 -19.48 -0.77 20.55
N GLY A 103 -18.64 -0.28 21.47
CA GLY A 103 -19.01 0.05 22.85
C GLY A 103 -19.48 1.49 23.09
N MET A 104 -19.59 2.30 22.03
CA MET A 104 -19.99 3.70 22.15
C MET A 104 -21.51 3.88 22.04
N ASN A 105 -21.99 4.97 22.62
CA ASN A 105 -23.28 5.56 22.26
C ASN A 105 -23.09 7.01 21.78
N MET A 106 -24.14 7.57 21.20
CA MET A 106 -24.12 8.93 20.65
C MET A 106 -23.72 10.03 21.64
N ASN A 107 -23.97 9.83 22.95
CA ASN A 107 -23.61 10.79 23.98
C ASN A 107 -22.13 10.73 24.36
N ASN A 108 -21.41 9.70 23.94
CA ASN A 108 -19.98 9.57 24.18
C ASN A 108 -19.13 10.31 23.15
N ILE A 109 -19.69 10.59 21.98
CA ILE A 109 -19.00 11.34 20.93
C ILE A 109 -19.35 12.83 21.09
N PRO A 110 -18.35 13.71 21.30
CA PRO A 110 -18.58 15.15 21.34
C PRO A 110 -19.03 15.66 19.95
N GLU A 111 -19.63 16.84 19.90
CA GLU A 111 -20.00 17.44 18.61
C GLU A 111 -18.78 17.82 17.77
N THR A 112 -17.64 18.09 18.42
CA THR A 112 -16.38 18.48 17.78
C THR A 112 -15.22 17.95 18.60
N ILE A 113 -14.29 17.25 17.94
CA ILE A 113 -12.97 16.92 18.50
C ILE A 113 -12.09 18.17 18.38
N GLU A 114 -11.18 18.39 19.33
CA GLU A 114 -10.33 19.59 19.40
C GLU A 114 -9.80 20.03 18.03
N PRO A 115 -10.25 21.18 17.50
CA PRO A 115 -9.81 21.68 16.22
C PRO A 115 -8.30 21.94 16.20
N GLY A 116 -7.64 21.62 15.08
CA GLY A 116 -6.19 21.76 14.95
C GLY A 116 -5.42 20.46 15.22
N LEU A 117 -6.06 19.44 15.78
CA LEU A 117 -5.43 18.17 16.11
C LEU A 117 -4.99 17.43 14.84
N VAL A 118 -3.78 16.85 14.90
CA VAL A 118 -3.16 16.13 13.78
C VAL A 118 -2.84 14.71 14.24
N PHE A 119 -3.44 13.71 13.59
CA PHE A 119 -3.11 12.30 13.79
C PHE A 119 -2.19 11.79 12.68
N LYS A 120 -1.05 11.18 13.06
CA LYS A 120 -0.22 10.45 12.09
C LYS A 120 -0.87 9.15 11.61
N GLU A 121 -1.66 8.52 12.47
CA GLU A 121 -2.47 7.36 12.10
C GLU A 121 -3.67 7.25 13.06
N LEU A 122 -4.87 7.26 12.50
CA LEU A 122 -6.12 7.04 13.23
C LEU A 122 -6.83 5.82 12.65
N ARG A 123 -7.05 4.80 13.48
CA ARG A 123 -7.83 3.61 13.15
C ARG A 123 -9.17 3.68 13.85
N ILE A 124 -10.24 3.54 13.09
CA ILE A 124 -11.61 3.52 13.59
C ILE A 124 -12.16 2.12 13.30
N SER A 125 -12.42 1.37 14.36
CA SER A 125 -12.94 0.01 14.27
C SER A 125 -14.45 0.04 14.50
N GLY A 126 -15.20 -0.55 13.57
CA GLY A 126 -16.64 -0.73 13.66
C GLY A 126 -17.06 -1.86 14.60
N ALA A 127 -18.21 -2.46 14.30
CA ALA A 127 -18.70 -3.67 14.95
C ALA A 127 -18.41 -4.89 14.08
N ARG A 128 -17.85 -5.94 14.69
CA ARG A 128 -17.76 -7.26 14.05
C ARG A 128 -19.14 -7.92 14.04
N MET A 129 -19.31 -8.99 13.24
CA MET A 129 -20.59 -9.71 13.12
C MET A 129 -21.24 -10.09 14.46
N ASP A 130 -20.43 -10.39 15.47
CA ASP A 130 -20.91 -10.82 16.80
C ASP A 130 -21.35 -9.64 17.70
N ASP A 131 -20.98 -8.40 17.35
CA ASP A 131 -21.18 -7.18 18.14
C ASP A 131 -22.24 -6.25 17.53
N TYR A 132 -23.39 -6.81 17.15
CA TYR A 132 -24.45 -6.05 16.47
C TYR A 132 -24.87 -4.81 17.27
N ASN A 133 -24.59 -3.63 16.73
CA ASN A 133 -25.07 -2.35 17.24
C ASN A 133 -25.99 -1.72 16.18
N PRO A 134 -27.32 -1.68 16.42
CA PRO A 134 -28.28 -1.15 15.44
C PRO A 134 -28.09 0.35 15.16
N TYR A 135 -27.33 1.06 16.00
CA TYR A 135 -27.04 2.48 15.86
C TYR A 135 -25.62 2.74 15.34
N ILE A 136 -24.92 1.71 14.86
CA ILE A 136 -23.52 1.86 14.44
C ILE A 136 -23.38 2.93 13.36
N LYS A 137 -24.32 3.00 12.41
CA LYS A 137 -24.33 4.00 11.33
C LYS A 137 -24.31 5.42 11.90
N GLU A 138 -25.23 5.73 12.82
CA GLU A 138 -25.36 7.04 13.45
C GLU A 138 -24.12 7.38 14.28
N ILE A 139 -23.54 6.39 14.96
CA ILE A 139 -22.31 6.53 15.74
C ILE A 139 -21.13 6.84 14.83
N VAL A 140 -20.94 6.10 13.73
CA VAL A 140 -19.89 6.39 12.74
C VAL A 140 -20.08 7.78 12.18
N GLU A 141 -21.31 8.11 11.75
CA GLU A 141 -21.60 9.40 11.15
C GLU A 141 -21.27 10.55 12.11
N LYS A 142 -21.71 10.46 13.37
CA LYS A 142 -21.40 11.47 14.38
C LYS A 142 -19.89 11.57 14.63
N PHE A 143 -19.21 10.43 14.68
CA PHE A 143 -17.76 10.40 14.88
C PHE A 143 -17.00 11.06 13.73
N LEU A 144 -17.36 10.75 12.49
CA LEU A 144 -16.75 11.36 11.30
C LEU A 144 -17.03 12.87 11.25
N ARG A 145 -18.23 13.32 11.62
CA ARG A 145 -18.53 14.77 11.75
C ARG A 145 -17.67 15.45 12.81
N ALA A 146 -17.45 14.80 13.95
CA ALA A 146 -16.60 15.35 15.00
C ALA A 146 -15.14 15.54 14.54
N LEU A 147 -14.70 14.87 13.46
CA LEU A 147 -13.37 14.96 12.86
C LEU A 147 -13.24 16.04 11.76
N GLU A 148 -14.29 16.80 11.44
CA GLU A 148 -14.29 17.77 10.31
C GLU A 148 -13.16 18.82 10.39
N HIS A 149 -12.64 19.11 11.58
CA HIS A 149 -11.55 20.07 11.82
C HIS A 149 -10.26 19.42 12.34
N VAL A 150 -10.10 18.14 12.06
CA VAL A 150 -8.95 17.32 12.45
C VAL A 150 -8.21 16.86 11.20
N TRP A 151 -6.89 16.94 11.23
CA TRP A 151 -6.03 16.44 10.16
C TRP A 151 -5.66 15.00 10.47
N VAL A 152 -5.85 14.10 9.51
CA VAL A 152 -5.47 12.70 9.64
C VAL A 152 -4.58 12.32 8.48
N GLU A 153 -3.32 12.01 8.77
CA GLU A 153 -2.40 11.59 7.70
C GLU A 153 -2.83 10.24 7.13
N ARG A 154 -3.10 9.27 8.00
CA ARG A 154 -3.54 7.92 7.61
C ARG A 154 -4.80 7.53 8.36
N LEU A 155 -5.94 7.53 7.67
CA LEU A 155 -7.22 7.13 8.20
C LEU A 155 -7.52 5.68 7.81
N ARG A 156 -7.76 4.83 8.81
CA ARG A 156 -8.11 3.42 8.59
C ARG A 156 -9.48 3.10 9.17
N LEU A 157 -10.40 2.63 8.34
CA LEU A 157 -11.73 2.19 8.74
C LEU A 157 -11.77 0.66 8.67
N LEU A 158 -11.98 0.02 9.80
CA LEU A 158 -11.83 -1.44 9.95
C LEU A 158 -13.15 -2.08 10.39
N TRP A 159 -13.53 -3.18 9.72
CA TRP A 159 -14.63 -4.06 10.13
C TRP A 159 -15.97 -3.33 10.34
N PHE A 160 -16.50 -2.76 9.26
CA PHE A 160 -17.81 -2.10 9.27
C PHE A 160 -18.86 -2.98 8.63
N ASP A 161 -19.42 -3.91 9.39
CA ASP A 161 -20.54 -4.74 8.92
C ASP A 161 -21.89 -4.09 9.25
N ILE A 162 -22.45 -3.37 8.28
CA ILE A 162 -23.82 -2.84 8.36
C ILE A 162 -24.73 -3.66 7.43
N GLN A 163 -25.69 -4.37 8.05
CA GLN A 163 -26.62 -5.26 7.35
C GLN A 163 -27.85 -4.55 6.77
N THR A 164 -28.04 -3.26 7.05
CA THR A 164 -29.25 -2.53 6.65
C THR A 164 -29.27 -2.32 5.13
N GLU A 165 -30.35 -2.75 4.47
CA GLU A 165 -30.44 -2.82 3.00
C GLU A 165 -30.36 -1.44 2.29
N VAL A 166 -30.69 -0.34 2.98
CA VAL A 166 -30.62 1.00 2.39
C VAL A 166 -30.16 2.00 3.44
N LEU A 167 -28.90 2.42 3.35
CA LEU A 167 -28.39 3.57 4.10
C LEU A 167 -28.63 4.82 3.27
N THR A 168 -29.42 5.76 3.80
CA THR A 168 -29.57 7.07 3.16
C THR A 168 -28.31 7.90 3.41
N PRO A 169 -27.69 8.47 2.35
CA PRO A 169 -26.66 9.48 2.50
C PRO A 169 -27.19 10.66 3.31
N THR A 170 -26.31 11.36 4.02
CA THR A 170 -26.74 12.54 4.77
C THR A 170 -26.95 13.72 3.85
N ALA A 171 -27.91 14.60 4.17
CA ALA A 171 -28.19 15.80 3.38
C ALA A 171 -27.00 16.78 3.31
N GLN A 172 -26.12 16.74 4.33
CA GLN A 172 -24.88 17.51 4.39
C GLN A 172 -23.71 16.53 4.38
N GLY A 173 -22.90 16.58 3.31
CA GLY A 173 -21.66 15.82 3.23
C GLY A 173 -20.73 16.10 4.41
N ILE A 174 -19.85 15.15 4.71
CA ILE A 174 -18.84 15.24 5.76
C ILE A 174 -17.50 15.49 5.10
N SER A 175 -16.97 16.70 5.26
CA SER A 175 -15.63 17.01 4.77
C SER A 175 -14.60 16.44 5.75
N LEU A 176 -13.68 15.61 5.25
CA LEU A 176 -12.56 15.10 6.03
C LEU A 176 -11.24 15.55 5.42
N VAL A 177 -10.29 15.91 6.28
CA VAL A 177 -8.94 16.31 5.87
C VAL A 177 -8.00 15.12 6.04
N VAL A 178 -7.99 14.23 5.03
CA VAL A 178 -7.10 13.06 4.96
C VAL A 178 -5.94 13.37 4.03
N THR A 179 -4.72 13.45 4.54
CA THR A 179 -3.62 14.02 3.74
C THR A 179 -2.81 12.99 2.96
N ASN A 180 -2.79 11.71 3.35
CA ASN A 180 -1.91 10.72 2.72
C ASN A 180 -2.61 9.39 2.40
N GLU A 181 -3.26 8.73 3.36
CA GLU A 181 -3.83 7.39 3.15
C GLU A 181 -5.25 7.27 3.69
N LEU A 182 -6.16 6.74 2.87
CA LEU A 182 -7.44 6.18 3.29
C LEU A 182 -7.43 4.67 3.07
N TYR A 183 -7.61 3.90 4.15
CA TYR A 183 -7.71 2.44 4.10
C TYR A 183 -9.05 1.95 4.63
N LEU A 184 -9.84 1.32 3.76
CA LEU A 184 -11.09 0.63 4.06
C LEU A 184 -10.84 -0.88 4.10
N TYR A 185 -10.84 -1.47 5.30
CA TYR A 185 -10.59 -2.90 5.51
C TYR A 185 -11.86 -3.61 5.99
N SER A 186 -12.35 -4.53 5.17
CA SER A 186 -13.59 -5.28 5.43
C SER A 186 -14.82 -4.41 5.72
N PRO A 187 -15.16 -3.42 4.87
CA PRO A 187 -16.48 -2.78 4.91
C PRO A 187 -17.54 -3.70 4.29
N SER A 188 -18.75 -3.71 4.85
CA SER A 188 -19.90 -4.27 4.12
C SER A 188 -20.21 -3.41 2.88
N PRO A 189 -20.76 -4.00 1.81
CA PRO A 189 -21.10 -3.24 0.60
C PRO A 189 -22.03 -2.04 0.87
N PRO A 190 -23.11 -2.15 1.70
CA PRO A 190 -23.93 -0.99 2.05
C PRO A 190 -23.16 0.13 2.75
N PHE A 191 -22.24 -0.21 3.66
CA PHE A 191 -21.41 0.77 4.34
C PHE A 191 -20.46 1.48 3.36
N LEU A 192 -19.81 0.73 2.47
CA LEU A 192 -18.88 1.29 1.48
C LEU A 192 -19.57 2.35 0.61
N VAL A 193 -20.76 2.03 0.07
CA VAL A 193 -21.53 2.96 -0.76
C VAL A 193 -21.93 4.20 0.05
N TRP A 194 -22.51 4.01 1.24
CA TRP A 194 -22.90 5.12 2.10
C TRP A 194 -21.72 6.02 2.46
N PHE A 195 -20.57 5.44 2.80
CA PHE A 195 -19.37 6.17 3.16
C PHE A 195 -18.91 7.05 1.99
N CYS A 196 -18.81 6.48 0.79
CA CYS A 196 -18.36 7.22 -0.38
C CYS A 196 -19.36 8.30 -0.83
N ASP A 197 -20.65 8.11 -0.59
CA ASP A 197 -21.68 9.11 -0.89
C ASP A 197 -21.75 10.24 0.16
N THR A 198 -21.23 9.99 1.36
CA THR A 198 -21.36 10.91 2.50
C THR A 198 -20.07 11.68 2.76
N VAL A 199 -18.91 11.07 2.54
CA VAL A 199 -17.60 11.66 2.82
C VAL A 199 -17.02 12.34 1.60
N ASP A 200 -16.53 13.57 1.80
CA ASP A 200 -15.85 14.37 0.80
C ASP A 200 -14.38 14.57 1.19
N LEU A 201 -13.48 14.11 0.32
CA LEU A 201 -12.02 14.25 0.43
C LEU A 201 -11.45 15.28 -0.54
N SER A 202 -12.29 16.11 -1.16
CA SER A 202 -11.88 17.12 -2.15
C SER A 202 -10.95 18.21 -1.59
N ALA A 203 -10.92 18.39 -0.26
CA ALA A 203 -10.01 19.31 0.43
C ALA A 203 -8.56 18.81 0.49
N SER A 204 -8.30 17.58 0.07
CA SER A 204 -6.97 16.97 0.12
C SER A 204 -6.14 17.45 -1.07
N GLU A 205 -5.16 18.32 -0.80
CA GLU A 205 -4.27 18.90 -1.82
C GLU A 205 -3.16 17.94 -2.23
N GLU A 206 -2.72 17.10 -1.28
CA GLU A 206 -1.70 16.08 -1.49
C GLU A 206 -2.29 14.84 -2.19
N GLY A 207 -1.41 14.02 -2.77
CA GLY A 207 -1.82 12.78 -3.41
C GLY A 207 -2.26 11.74 -2.37
N ILE A 208 -3.50 11.25 -2.47
CA ILE A 208 -4.04 10.23 -1.55
C ILE A 208 -3.75 8.82 -2.08
N ARG A 209 -3.31 7.93 -1.20
CA ARG A 209 -3.35 6.46 -1.36
C ARG A 209 -4.70 5.94 -0.85
N LEU A 210 -5.49 5.36 -1.74
CA LEU A 210 -6.76 4.71 -1.42
C LEU A 210 -6.58 3.19 -1.44
N ILE A 211 -6.87 2.54 -0.32
CA ILE A 211 -6.81 1.09 -0.18
C ILE A 211 -8.21 0.58 0.18
N LEU A 212 -8.75 -0.34 -0.62
CA LEU A 212 -9.97 -1.08 -0.33
C LEU A 212 -9.63 -2.57 -0.30
N ALA A 213 -9.85 -3.23 0.83
CA ALA A 213 -9.51 -4.62 0.96
C ALA A 213 -10.57 -5.45 1.69
N TRP A 214 -10.67 -6.74 1.36
CA TRP A 214 -11.47 -7.74 2.08
C TRP A 214 -12.97 -7.42 2.06
N CYS A 215 -13.49 -6.98 0.91
CA CYS A 215 -14.85 -6.47 0.76
C CYS A 215 -15.66 -7.31 -0.23
N ASP A 216 -16.90 -7.65 0.15
CA ASP A 216 -17.84 -8.42 -0.67
C ASP A 216 -18.61 -7.57 -1.70
N THR A 217 -18.08 -6.39 -2.06
CA THR A 217 -18.75 -5.52 -3.05
C THR A 217 -18.66 -6.12 -4.45
N THR A 218 -19.68 -5.88 -5.26
CA THR A 218 -19.72 -6.31 -6.67
C THR A 218 -19.21 -5.25 -7.65
N SER A 219 -19.03 -4.02 -7.17
CA SER A 219 -18.61 -2.82 -7.92
C SER A 219 -17.85 -1.88 -6.99
N ILE A 220 -16.87 -1.15 -7.54
CA ILE A 220 -16.09 -0.13 -6.81
C ILE A 220 -16.34 1.28 -7.35
N LYS A 221 -17.34 1.46 -8.22
CA LYS A 221 -17.72 2.76 -8.78
C LYS A 221 -18.02 3.83 -7.74
N CYS A 222 -18.54 3.44 -6.57
CA CYS A 222 -18.83 4.38 -5.49
C CYS A 222 -17.60 5.17 -5.04
N LEU A 223 -16.37 4.64 -5.21
CA LEU A 223 -15.14 5.34 -4.88
C LEU A 223 -14.99 6.68 -5.64
N ASP A 224 -15.60 6.81 -6.82
CA ASP A 224 -15.63 8.07 -7.59
C ASP A 224 -16.31 9.22 -6.84
N ASN A 225 -17.15 8.92 -5.85
CA ASN A 225 -17.92 9.91 -5.08
C ASN A 225 -17.11 10.55 -3.93
N LEU A 226 -15.93 10.01 -3.61
CA LEU A 226 -15.07 10.54 -2.53
C LEU A 226 -14.48 11.94 -2.83
N GLY A 227 -14.63 12.45 -4.06
CA GLY A 227 -14.15 13.79 -4.41
C GLY A 227 -12.63 13.93 -4.52
N ILE A 228 -11.87 12.82 -4.47
CA ILE A 228 -10.40 12.82 -4.53
C ILE A 228 -9.92 13.42 -5.85
N GLN A 229 -9.26 14.57 -5.80
CA GLN A 229 -8.72 15.26 -6.98
C GLN A 229 -7.36 14.68 -7.41
N ASN A 230 -6.54 14.28 -6.44
CA ASN A 230 -5.20 13.73 -6.67
C ASN A 230 -5.07 12.36 -6.01
N LEU A 231 -5.31 11.30 -6.78
CA LEU A 231 -5.06 9.93 -6.34
C LEU A 231 -3.64 9.51 -6.70
N PHE A 232 -2.81 9.34 -5.67
CA PHE A 232 -1.44 8.86 -5.79
C PHE A 232 -1.40 7.34 -6.02
N ALA A 233 -2.22 6.60 -5.29
CA ALA A 233 -2.24 5.15 -5.36
C ALA A 233 -3.65 4.59 -5.19
N LEU A 234 -4.00 3.57 -5.98
CA LEU A 234 -5.21 2.78 -5.78
C LEU A 234 -4.84 1.32 -5.53
N CYS A 235 -5.24 0.78 -4.39
CA CYS A 235 -5.04 -0.62 -4.04
C CYS A 235 -6.39 -1.28 -3.78
N VAL A 236 -6.75 -2.28 -4.60
CA VAL A 236 -7.94 -3.10 -4.46
C VAL A 236 -7.48 -4.54 -4.28
N ASP A 237 -7.80 -5.14 -3.13
CA ASP A 237 -7.20 -6.39 -2.67
C ASP A 237 -8.22 -7.32 -2.00
N ASP A 238 -8.30 -8.58 -2.44
CA ASP A 238 -9.22 -9.59 -1.88
C ASP A 238 -10.69 -9.12 -1.88
N LEU A 239 -11.25 -8.89 -3.08
CA LEU A 239 -12.67 -8.60 -3.28
C LEU A 239 -13.34 -9.77 -4.02
N PRO A 240 -13.67 -10.88 -3.33
CA PRO A 240 -14.04 -12.16 -3.96
C PRO A 240 -15.35 -12.11 -4.76
N LEU A 241 -16.19 -11.09 -4.55
CA LEU A 241 -17.46 -10.92 -5.26
C LEU A 241 -17.43 -9.81 -6.32
N LEU A 242 -16.28 -9.17 -6.55
CA LEU A 242 -16.16 -8.09 -7.53
C LEU A 242 -16.42 -8.62 -8.94
N ARG A 243 -17.36 -7.98 -9.65
CA ARG A 243 -17.76 -8.41 -11.01
C ARG A 243 -17.15 -7.53 -12.10
N GLN A 244 -16.87 -6.29 -11.78
CA GLN A 244 -16.32 -5.31 -12.72
C GLN A 244 -15.45 -4.29 -12.00
N ILE A 245 -14.40 -3.84 -12.70
CA ILE A 245 -13.64 -2.64 -12.33
C ILE A 245 -14.32 -1.47 -13.03
N ASP A 246 -14.92 -0.58 -12.26
CA ASP A 246 -15.76 0.53 -12.76
C ASP A 246 -15.53 1.86 -12.02
N CYS A 247 -14.40 1.97 -11.33
CA CYS A 247 -13.86 3.24 -10.82
C CYS A 247 -13.07 3.96 -11.91
N ARG A 248 -13.17 5.28 -11.96
CA ARG A 248 -12.34 6.11 -12.84
C ARG A 248 -10.98 6.32 -12.18
N PHE A 249 -9.91 5.93 -12.87
CA PHE A 249 -8.57 6.32 -12.43
C PHE A 249 -8.42 7.83 -12.65
N PRO A 250 -8.16 8.62 -11.59
CA PRO A 250 -8.00 10.05 -11.75
C PRO A 250 -6.81 10.33 -12.65
N ASN A 251 -6.99 11.28 -13.56
CA ASN A 251 -5.95 11.74 -14.47
C ASN A 251 -4.97 12.62 -13.68
N THR A 252 -4.16 12.00 -12.83
CA THR A 252 -3.19 12.73 -12.01
C THR A 252 -1.91 12.95 -12.80
N SER A 253 -1.46 14.21 -12.83
CA SER A 253 -0.16 14.62 -13.36
C SER A 253 1.00 14.30 -12.40
N SER A 254 0.73 13.60 -11.31
CA SER A 254 1.73 13.26 -10.29
C SER A 254 2.67 12.17 -10.78
N THR A 255 3.97 12.46 -10.73
CA THR A 255 5.01 11.44 -10.79
C THR A 255 4.87 10.52 -9.58
N GLY A 256 5.00 9.19 -9.73
CA GLY A 256 4.93 8.27 -8.59
C GLY A 256 3.64 7.45 -8.49
N CYS A 257 2.81 7.38 -9.52
CA CYS A 257 1.51 6.74 -9.38
C CYS A 257 1.58 5.22 -9.24
N GLU A 258 0.75 4.67 -8.34
CA GLU A 258 0.69 3.23 -8.08
C GLU A 258 -0.70 2.65 -8.31
N LEU A 259 -0.75 1.42 -8.83
CA LEU A 259 -1.98 0.64 -8.94
C LEU A 259 -1.74 -0.78 -8.47
N SER A 260 -2.61 -1.27 -7.59
CA SER A 260 -2.60 -2.65 -7.10
C SER A 260 -4.00 -3.25 -7.26
N LEU A 261 -4.13 -4.34 -8.02
CA LEU A 261 -5.37 -5.05 -8.30
C LEU A 261 -5.12 -6.55 -8.08
N LEU A 262 -5.22 -7.00 -6.83
CA LEU A 262 -4.75 -8.30 -6.37
C LEU A 262 -5.87 -9.16 -5.79
N ASP A 263 -5.73 -10.47 -5.93
CA ASP A 263 -6.63 -11.48 -5.39
C ASP A 263 -8.10 -11.23 -5.79
N LEU A 264 -8.30 -10.87 -7.05
CA LEU A 264 -9.61 -10.59 -7.64
C LEU A 264 -10.16 -11.80 -8.41
N PRO A 265 -11.49 -11.87 -8.64
CA PRO A 265 -12.07 -13.01 -9.34
C PRO A 265 -11.56 -13.14 -10.78
N ASN A 266 -11.18 -14.37 -11.20
CA ASN A 266 -10.69 -14.62 -12.56
C ASN A 266 -11.66 -14.22 -13.70
N LEU A 267 -12.96 -14.09 -13.40
CA LEU A 267 -14.01 -13.68 -14.36
C LEU A 267 -14.34 -12.19 -14.27
N LEU A 268 -13.48 -11.39 -13.65
CA LEU A 268 -13.64 -9.95 -13.52
C LEU A 268 -13.68 -9.29 -14.90
N SER A 269 -14.76 -8.57 -15.18
CA SER A 269 -14.91 -7.82 -16.42
C SER A 269 -14.16 -6.51 -16.34
N VAL A 270 -13.14 -6.33 -17.19
CA VAL A 270 -12.50 -5.03 -17.44
C VAL A 270 -13.23 -4.35 -18.60
N SER A 271 -13.72 -3.13 -18.40
CA SER A 271 -14.33 -2.37 -19.50
C SER A 271 -13.25 -1.75 -20.40
N LYS A 272 -13.58 -1.48 -21.68
CA LYS A 272 -12.64 -0.81 -22.59
C LYS A 272 -12.20 0.56 -22.08
N ASP A 273 -13.10 1.31 -21.44
CA ASP A 273 -12.79 2.63 -20.86
C ASP A 273 -11.76 2.52 -19.73
N VAL A 274 -11.93 1.55 -18.83
CA VAL A 274 -11.00 1.27 -17.73
C VAL A 274 -9.66 0.79 -18.27
N ALA A 275 -9.65 -0.13 -19.24
CA ALA A 275 -8.43 -0.59 -19.90
C ALA A 275 -7.66 0.55 -20.58
N ASN A 276 -8.36 1.42 -21.32
CA ASN A 276 -7.77 2.60 -21.93
C ASN A 276 -7.17 3.53 -20.88
N SER A 277 -7.90 3.79 -19.80
CA SER A 277 -7.44 4.65 -18.71
C SER A 277 -6.21 4.07 -18.00
N MET A 278 -6.14 2.75 -17.77
CA MET A 278 -4.93 2.09 -17.25
C MET A 278 -3.73 2.30 -18.18
N ALA A 279 -3.93 2.19 -19.49
CA ALA A 279 -2.85 2.23 -20.46
C ALA A 279 -2.52 3.64 -20.99
N GLU A 280 -3.33 4.66 -20.70
CA GLU A 280 -3.05 6.07 -20.97
C GLU A 280 -2.00 6.66 -20.01
N LYS A 281 -1.78 6.00 -18.88
CA LYS A 281 -0.87 6.43 -17.83
C LYS A 281 0.39 5.55 -17.80
N GLU A 282 1.49 6.17 -17.40
CA GLU A 282 2.70 5.47 -16.98
C GLU A 282 2.68 5.32 -15.46
N TRP A 283 2.74 4.07 -14.99
CA TRP A 283 2.73 3.74 -13.57
C TRP A 283 4.16 3.56 -13.05
N ASN A 284 4.47 4.08 -11.87
CA ASN A 284 5.74 3.77 -11.23
C ASN A 284 5.70 2.33 -10.72
N HIS A 285 4.63 1.98 -10.01
CA HIS A 285 4.42 0.64 -9.50
C HIS A 285 3.06 0.11 -9.93
N LEU A 286 3.04 -1.08 -10.53
CA LEU A 286 1.82 -1.77 -10.91
C LEU A 286 1.88 -3.20 -10.40
N SER A 287 0.91 -3.59 -9.58
CA SER A 287 0.72 -4.97 -9.12
C SER A 287 -0.64 -5.45 -9.55
N VAL A 288 -0.73 -6.55 -10.30
CA VAL A 288 -2.00 -6.95 -10.90
C VAL A 288 -2.06 -8.46 -11.14
N ASP A 289 -3.24 -9.04 -10.97
CA ASP A 289 -3.50 -10.40 -11.40
C ASP A 289 -3.34 -10.53 -12.92
N MET A 290 -2.59 -11.53 -13.38
CA MET A 290 -2.25 -11.76 -14.79
C MET A 290 -3.48 -11.77 -15.73
N PRO A 291 -4.63 -12.37 -15.38
CA PRO A 291 -5.85 -12.30 -16.20
C PRO A 291 -6.34 -10.86 -16.45
N ILE A 292 -6.23 -9.98 -15.44
CA ILE A 292 -6.64 -8.57 -15.54
C ILE A 292 -5.65 -7.80 -16.42
N TRP A 293 -4.35 -8.00 -16.21
CA TRP A 293 -3.30 -7.41 -17.06
C TRP A 293 -3.52 -7.76 -18.54
N ASN A 294 -3.69 -9.05 -18.83
CA ASN A 294 -3.93 -9.54 -20.18
C ASN A 294 -5.21 -8.94 -20.77
N SER A 295 -6.32 -8.96 -20.02
CA SER A 295 -7.59 -8.37 -20.47
C SER A 295 -7.47 -6.87 -20.78
N ALA A 296 -6.81 -6.11 -19.91
CA ALA A 296 -6.60 -4.68 -20.08
C ALA A 296 -5.73 -4.37 -21.31
N CYS A 297 -4.58 -5.04 -21.49
CA CYS A 297 -3.72 -4.84 -22.65
C CYS A 297 -4.44 -5.21 -23.96
N CYS A 298 -5.20 -6.30 -23.97
CA CYS A 298 -6.04 -6.72 -25.11
C CYS A 298 -7.07 -5.63 -25.49
N LEU A 299 -7.82 -5.12 -24.51
CA LEU A 299 -8.91 -4.17 -24.73
C LEU A 299 -8.42 -2.78 -25.11
N ALA A 300 -7.28 -2.37 -24.54
CA ALA A 300 -6.62 -1.09 -24.85
C ALA A 300 -5.87 -1.13 -26.18
N GLU A 301 -5.60 -2.32 -26.72
CA GLU A 301 -4.80 -2.53 -27.95
C GLU A 301 -3.38 -1.95 -27.83
N LYS A 302 -2.86 -1.81 -26.60
CA LYS A 302 -1.51 -1.33 -26.27
C LYS A 302 -1.04 -1.88 -24.92
N CYS A 303 0.27 -1.87 -24.70
CA CYS A 303 0.85 -2.20 -23.40
C CYS A 303 0.53 -1.10 -22.37
N ILE A 304 0.31 -1.48 -21.12
CA ILE A 304 0.27 -0.53 -20.01
C ILE A 304 1.71 -0.09 -19.69
N GLY A 305 1.94 1.22 -19.61
CA GLY A 305 3.25 1.78 -19.31
C GLY A 305 3.59 1.59 -17.83
N VAL A 306 4.77 1.01 -17.54
CA VAL A 306 5.31 0.87 -16.19
C VAL A 306 6.78 1.26 -16.21
N SER A 307 7.20 2.19 -15.36
CA SER A 307 8.56 2.72 -15.34
C SER A 307 9.47 1.98 -14.37
N GLU A 308 9.03 1.75 -13.12
CA GLU A 308 9.89 1.18 -12.08
C GLU A 308 9.62 -0.31 -11.84
N SER A 309 8.43 -0.70 -11.37
CA SER A 309 8.16 -2.08 -10.92
C SER A 309 6.81 -2.60 -11.40
N LEU A 310 6.83 -3.73 -12.11
CA LEU A 310 5.65 -4.50 -12.49
C LEU A 310 5.61 -5.83 -11.72
N SER A 311 4.55 -6.07 -10.96
CA SER A 311 4.28 -7.33 -10.28
C SER A 311 3.07 -8.01 -10.89
N LEU A 312 3.24 -9.24 -11.37
CA LEU A 312 2.20 -10.04 -12.02
C LEU A 312 1.89 -11.26 -11.18
N VAL A 313 0.64 -11.37 -10.72
CA VAL A 313 0.17 -12.53 -9.94
C VAL A 313 -0.48 -13.56 -10.87
N VAL A 314 0.15 -14.71 -11.03
CA VAL A 314 -0.26 -15.76 -11.97
C VAL A 314 -1.08 -16.81 -11.23
N THR A 315 -2.38 -16.89 -11.53
CA THR A 315 -3.28 -17.90 -10.94
C THR A 315 -3.40 -19.15 -11.80
N SER A 316 -3.03 -19.08 -13.09
CA SER A 316 -2.99 -20.21 -14.02
C SER A 316 -1.81 -20.10 -15.00
N LEU A 317 -1.13 -21.22 -15.28
CA LEU A 317 -0.04 -21.28 -16.27
C LEU A 317 -0.45 -20.78 -17.66
N LYS A 318 -1.74 -20.87 -18.01
CA LYS A 318 -2.25 -20.37 -19.31
C LYS A 318 -2.18 -18.85 -19.43
N ASP A 319 -2.12 -18.14 -18.31
CA ASP A 319 -2.08 -16.69 -18.30
C ASP A 319 -0.71 -16.15 -18.76
N LEU A 320 0.32 -17.02 -18.74
CA LEU A 320 1.66 -16.77 -19.28
C LEU A 320 1.79 -17.08 -20.77
N ASP A 321 0.72 -17.50 -21.47
CA ASP A 321 0.78 -17.70 -22.92
C ASP A 321 1.06 -16.37 -23.63
N VAL A 322 2.12 -16.33 -24.42
CA VAL A 322 2.59 -15.14 -25.14
C VAL A 322 1.61 -14.66 -26.22
N ASN A 323 0.58 -15.45 -26.56
CA ASN A 323 -0.36 -15.14 -27.64
C ASN A 323 -1.71 -14.57 -27.19
N VAL A 324 -1.91 -14.27 -25.90
CA VAL A 324 -3.26 -13.97 -25.35
C VAL A 324 -3.96 -12.81 -26.07
N CYS A 325 -3.23 -11.81 -26.58
CA CYS A 325 -3.82 -10.60 -27.15
C CYS A 325 -3.52 -10.34 -28.65
N GLY A 326 -3.03 -11.36 -29.38
CA GLY A 326 -2.62 -11.18 -30.78
C GLY A 326 -1.37 -10.32 -30.94
N ARG A 327 -0.64 -10.46 -32.06
CA ARG A 327 0.74 -9.97 -32.25
C ARG A 327 0.93 -8.43 -32.30
N GLY A 328 -0.10 -7.63 -31.98
CA GLY A 328 -0.12 -6.20 -32.26
C GLY A 328 0.67 -5.32 -31.29
N TRP A 329 0.49 -5.52 -29.98
CA TRP A 329 1.03 -4.62 -28.94
C TRP A 329 2.45 -4.97 -28.47
N ALA A 330 2.95 -6.17 -28.81
CA ALA A 330 4.26 -6.65 -28.40
C ALA A 330 5.46 -5.92 -29.06
N GLN A 331 5.23 -4.97 -29.97
CA GLN A 331 6.33 -4.31 -30.70
C GLN A 331 7.21 -3.43 -29.82
N GLU A 332 6.67 -2.83 -28.75
CA GLU A 332 7.42 -1.86 -27.93
C GLU A 332 8.06 -2.47 -26.67
N GLY A 333 7.64 -3.66 -26.26
CA GLY A 333 8.07 -4.31 -25.02
C GLY A 333 7.68 -3.55 -23.74
N ILE A 334 7.61 -4.26 -22.62
CA ILE A 334 7.47 -3.69 -21.28
C ILE A 334 8.81 -3.08 -20.90
N ARG A 335 8.77 -1.83 -20.42
CA ARG A 335 9.95 -1.02 -20.04
C ARG A 335 10.18 -0.89 -18.54
N ALA A 336 9.48 -1.68 -17.73
CA ALA A 336 9.68 -1.68 -16.29
C ALA A 336 11.11 -2.09 -15.94
N GLU A 337 11.76 -1.32 -15.06
CA GLU A 337 13.09 -1.65 -14.54
C GLU A 337 13.10 -3.01 -13.83
N ARG A 338 12.07 -3.28 -13.02
CA ARG A 338 11.87 -4.53 -12.29
C ARG A 338 10.57 -5.22 -12.69
N ILE A 339 10.63 -6.52 -12.92
CA ILE A 339 9.46 -7.38 -13.10
C ILE A 339 9.49 -8.50 -12.06
N VAL A 340 8.37 -8.69 -11.36
CA VAL A 340 8.15 -9.81 -10.46
C VAL A 340 6.98 -10.64 -10.97
N ILE A 341 7.18 -11.96 -11.12
CA ILE A 341 6.13 -12.91 -11.50
C ILE A 341 5.88 -13.81 -10.29
N TYR A 342 4.72 -13.66 -9.67
CA TYR A 342 4.30 -14.42 -8.50
C TYR A 342 3.46 -15.63 -8.89
N ASN A 343 3.88 -16.82 -8.47
CA ASN A 343 3.13 -18.06 -8.64
C ASN A 343 2.04 -18.21 -7.58
N ASN A 344 0.84 -17.69 -7.86
CA ASN A 344 -0.36 -17.92 -7.05
C ASN A 344 -1.27 -19.03 -7.63
N THR A 345 -0.69 -19.98 -8.36
CA THR A 345 -1.45 -21.16 -8.86
C THR A 345 -1.88 -22.05 -7.68
N LYS A 346 -2.78 -23.00 -7.93
CA LYS A 346 -3.21 -23.97 -6.90
C LYS A 346 -2.16 -25.04 -6.58
N GLU A 347 -1.04 -25.06 -7.29
CA GLU A 347 0.08 -25.98 -7.02
C GLU A 347 0.72 -25.64 -5.67
N THR A 348 1.10 -26.67 -4.90
CA THR A 348 1.72 -26.51 -3.57
C THR A 348 3.20 -26.16 -3.64
N PHE A 349 3.85 -26.43 -4.77
CA PHE A 349 5.27 -26.20 -5.01
C PHE A 349 5.48 -25.21 -6.16
N LEU A 350 6.61 -24.53 -6.17
CA LEU A 350 7.11 -23.90 -7.38
C LEU A 350 7.66 -24.99 -8.30
N THR A 351 7.08 -25.12 -9.49
CA THR A 351 7.45 -26.15 -10.47
C THR A 351 8.35 -25.61 -11.55
N ARG A 352 9.18 -26.48 -12.15
CA ARG A 352 10.03 -26.12 -13.30
C ARG A 352 9.20 -25.66 -14.50
N ALA A 353 8.00 -26.21 -14.68
CA ALA A 353 7.08 -25.81 -15.73
C ALA A 353 6.67 -24.33 -15.60
N PHE A 354 6.38 -23.87 -14.37
CA PHE A 354 6.09 -22.47 -14.10
C PHE A 354 7.26 -21.55 -14.43
N ILE A 355 8.48 -21.90 -13.96
CA ILE A 355 9.68 -21.09 -14.21
C ILE A 355 9.93 -20.96 -15.71
N ASN A 356 9.84 -22.06 -16.46
CA ASN A 356 10.02 -22.02 -17.91
C ASN A 356 8.98 -21.12 -18.59
N ALA A 357 7.70 -21.23 -18.20
CA ALA A 357 6.63 -20.39 -18.75
C ALA A 357 6.84 -18.91 -18.41
N ALA A 358 7.25 -18.59 -17.18
CA ALA A 358 7.55 -17.22 -16.75
C ALA A 358 8.75 -16.64 -17.51
N MET A 359 9.81 -17.43 -17.70
CA MET A 359 10.97 -17.02 -18.50
C MET A 359 10.62 -16.78 -19.97
N ASP A 360 9.83 -17.66 -20.58
CA ASP A 360 9.39 -17.50 -21.97
C ASP A 360 8.51 -16.25 -22.13
N TRP A 361 7.67 -15.96 -21.15
CA TRP A 361 6.88 -14.73 -21.10
C TRP A 361 7.79 -13.50 -20.99
N LEU A 362 8.77 -13.49 -20.08
CA LEU A 362 9.73 -12.39 -19.92
C LEU A 362 10.49 -12.11 -21.21
N ARG A 363 11.07 -13.14 -21.84
CA ARG A 363 11.83 -13.00 -23.10
C ARG A 363 11.01 -12.39 -24.23
N THR A 364 9.69 -12.66 -24.23
CA THR A 364 8.80 -12.19 -25.29
C THR A 364 8.29 -10.78 -25.01
N ASN A 365 8.06 -10.42 -23.75
CA ASN A 365 7.32 -9.21 -23.39
C ASN A 365 8.18 -8.14 -22.71
N ALA A 366 9.37 -8.44 -22.19
CA ALA A 366 10.10 -7.57 -21.27
C ALA A 366 11.54 -7.26 -21.74
N SER A 367 11.69 -6.65 -22.91
CA SER A 367 13.02 -6.32 -23.47
C SER A 367 13.81 -5.27 -22.67
N GLY A 368 13.13 -4.43 -21.87
CA GLY A 368 13.74 -3.37 -21.07
C GLY A 368 14.08 -3.72 -19.63
N VAL A 369 13.80 -4.95 -19.17
CA VAL A 369 13.92 -5.32 -17.75
C VAL A 369 15.38 -5.42 -17.29
N LEU A 370 15.69 -4.83 -16.14
CA LEU A 370 16.99 -4.94 -15.48
C LEU A 370 16.98 -6.00 -14.37
N TYR A 371 15.86 -6.12 -13.65
CA TYR A 371 15.69 -7.05 -12.54
C TYR A 371 14.46 -7.92 -12.77
N ALA A 372 14.65 -9.23 -12.85
CA ALA A 372 13.56 -10.19 -12.93
C ALA A 372 13.52 -11.08 -11.69
N ASP A 373 12.33 -11.29 -11.15
CA ASP A 373 12.09 -12.11 -9.96
C ASP A 373 10.93 -13.07 -10.23
N ILE A 374 11.17 -14.36 -10.00
CA ILE A 374 10.16 -15.42 -10.10
C ILE A 374 9.99 -15.99 -8.70
N ASP A 375 8.90 -15.61 -8.05
CA ASP A 375 8.62 -15.97 -6.66
C ASP A 375 7.28 -16.73 -6.58
N SER A 376 7.05 -17.41 -5.48
CA SER A 376 5.88 -18.23 -5.23
C SER A 376 5.30 -18.06 -3.83
N HIS A 377 5.82 -17.12 -3.03
CA HIS A 377 5.36 -16.73 -1.69
C HIS A 377 4.63 -17.84 -0.91
N ASN A 378 5.32 -18.46 0.04
CA ASN A 378 4.82 -19.56 0.89
C ASN A 378 4.75 -20.94 0.21
N LYS A 379 5.28 -21.10 -1.01
CA LYS A 379 5.48 -22.42 -1.61
C LYS A 379 6.91 -22.88 -1.46
N GLU A 380 7.08 -24.18 -1.21
CA GLU A 380 8.38 -24.82 -1.28
C GLU A 380 8.80 -25.01 -2.75
N ASN A 381 10.10 -25.10 -2.99
CA ASN A 381 10.60 -25.43 -4.32
C ASN A 381 10.42 -26.93 -4.57
N ASP A 382 9.99 -27.30 -5.77
CA ASP A 382 10.10 -28.69 -6.22
C ASP A 382 11.59 -29.10 -6.31
N PRO A 383 12.00 -30.34 -5.96
CA PRO A 383 13.37 -30.81 -6.15
C PRO A 383 13.94 -30.58 -7.56
N GLU A 384 13.11 -30.60 -8.60
CA GLU A 384 13.54 -30.27 -9.97
C GLU A 384 13.91 -28.80 -10.13
N VAL A 385 13.25 -27.89 -9.40
CA VAL A 385 13.59 -26.48 -9.37
C VAL A 385 14.92 -26.27 -8.65
N GLU A 386 15.16 -26.94 -7.53
CA GLU A 386 16.45 -26.88 -6.82
C GLU A 386 17.59 -27.40 -7.70
N ALA A 387 17.39 -28.53 -8.38
CA ALA A 387 18.36 -29.08 -9.32
C ALA A 387 18.60 -28.14 -10.51
N PHE A 388 17.55 -27.47 -11.01
CA PHE A 388 17.65 -26.48 -12.07
C PHE A 388 18.44 -25.25 -11.63
N ILE A 389 18.15 -24.68 -10.46
CA ILE A 389 18.87 -23.55 -9.87
C ILE A 389 20.36 -23.90 -9.67
N ALA A 390 20.66 -25.11 -9.20
CA ALA A 390 22.02 -25.59 -9.00
C ALA A 390 22.79 -25.82 -10.32
N SER A 391 22.11 -25.92 -11.46
CA SER A 391 22.71 -26.17 -12.77
C SER A 391 23.17 -24.91 -13.53
N ALA A 392 23.11 -23.74 -12.89
CA ALA A 392 23.51 -22.44 -13.45
C ALA A 392 24.91 -22.46 -14.13
N PRO A 393 25.15 -21.61 -15.15
CA PRO A 393 24.33 -20.46 -15.56
C PRO A 393 23.11 -20.82 -16.41
N ILE A 394 22.01 -20.08 -16.22
CA ILE A 394 20.80 -20.17 -17.06
C ILE A 394 20.98 -19.29 -18.31
N GLU A 395 20.55 -19.77 -19.48
CA GLU A 395 20.52 -18.95 -20.70
C GLU A 395 19.39 -17.90 -20.65
N ALA A 396 19.77 -16.62 -20.66
CA ALA A 396 18.86 -15.47 -20.64
C ALA A 396 18.66 -14.86 -22.05
N CYS A 397 18.71 -15.68 -23.10
CA CYS A 397 18.49 -15.24 -24.48
C CYS A 397 17.17 -14.45 -24.61
N GLY A 398 17.23 -13.25 -25.21
CA GLY A 398 16.06 -12.36 -25.37
C GLY A 398 15.87 -11.32 -24.26
N LEU A 399 16.74 -11.30 -23.24
CA LEU A 399 16.73 -10.32 -22.16
C LEU A 399 18.09 -9.58 -22.10
N PRO A 400 18.41 -8.73 -23.10
CA PRO A 400 19.76 -8.17 -23.25
C PRO A 400 20.17 -7.22 -22.13
N ASN A 401 19.20 -6.61 -21.44
CA ASN A 401 19.45 -5.64 -20.37
C ASN A 401 19.38 -6.25 -18.97
N LEU A 402 19.07 -7.55 -18.85
CA LEU A 402 18.91 -8.19 -17.56
C LEU A 402 20.24 -8.17 -16.80
N GLN A 403 20.21 -7.67 -15.57
CA GLN A 403 21.36 -7.61 -14.66
C GLN A 403 21.22 -8.62 -13.53
N THR A 404 20.01 -8.83 -13.04
CA THR A 404 19.73 -9.76 -11.94
C THR A 404 18.51 -10.61 -12.26
N LEU A 405 18.66 -11.92 -12.09
CA LEU A 405 17.56 -12.89 -12.08
C LEU A 405 17.48 -13.51 -10.69
N MET A 406 16.32 -13.43 -10.05
CA MET A 406 16.04 -14.14 -8.80
C MET A 406 14.98 -15.22 -9.04
N ILE A 407 15.17 -16.38 -8.42
CA ILE A 407 14.16 -17.42 -8.34
C ILE A 407 14.02 -17.82 -6.87
N SER A 408 12.83 -17.63 -6.30
CA SER A 408 12.56 -17.87 -4.87
C SER A 408 13.57 -17.17 -3.94
N GLY A 409 13.91 -15.92 -4.26
CA GLY A 409 14.89 -15.12 -3.51
C GLY A 409 16.36 -15.54 -3.67
N ILE A 410 16.67 -16.52 -4.52
CA ILE A 410 18.05 -16.94 -4.82
C ILE A 410 18.50 -16.25 -6.10
N GLY A 411 19.62 -15.51 -6.03
CA GLY A 411 20.25 -14.90 -7.20
C GLY A 411 20.84 -15.98 -8.13
N ILE A 412 20.40 -15.99 -9.38
CA ILE A 412 20.78 -16.99 -10.37
C ILE A 412 21.80 -16.42 -11.35
N PRO A 413 23.01 -17.00 -11.46
CA PRO A 413 23.92 -16.66 -12.53
C PRO A 413 23.28 -16.97 -13.90
N PHE A 414 23.41 -16.05 -14.85
CA PHE A 414 22.95 -16.24 -16.21
C PHE A 414 24.00 -15.80 -17.23
N SER A 415 23.92 -16.36 -18.43
CA SER A 415 24.71 -15.90 -19.57
C SER A 415 23.79 -15.23 -20.57
N VAL A 416 24.09 -13.98 -20.91
CA VAL A 416 23.50 -13.29 -22.06
C VAL A 416 24.24 -13.82 -23.29
N ALA A 417 23.50 -14.36 -24.26
CA ALA A 417 24.11 -14.75 -25.53
C ALA A 417 24.80 -13.52 -26.11
N ALA A 418 26.09 -13.63 -26.47
CA ALA A 418 26.74 -12.58 -27.24
C ALA A 418 25.93 -12.42 -28.53
N ASP A 419 25.35 -11.25 -28.74
CA ASP A 419 24.60 -10.94 -29.95
C ASP A 419 25.44 -11.39 -31.14
N GLN A 420 24.93 -12.34 -31.91
CA GLN A 420 25.51 -12.67 -33.20
C GLN A 420 25.22 -11.46 -34.09
N GLU A 421 26.15 -10.49 -34.10
CA GLU A 421 26.13 -9.30 -34.96
C GLU A 421 25.83 -9.63 -36.43
#